data_AF-A0A7C5AS17-F1
#
_entry.id   AF-A0A7C5AS17-F1
#
_cell.length_a   1.000
_cell.length_b   1.000
_cell.length_c   1.000
_cell.angle_alpha   90.00
_cell.angle_beta   90.00
_cell.angle_gamma   90.00
#
_symmetry.space_group_name_H-M   'P 1'
#
loop_
_entity.id
_entity.type
_entity.pdbx_description
1 polymer ?
#
loop_
_entity_poly.entity_id
_entity_poly.type
_entity_poly.pdbx_seq_one_letter_code
_entity_poly.pdbx_strand_id
1 'polypeptide(L)' 'VGELAAKIRAVYPPEPYKGKGIAYENEVIRRKAGKSGKAGG' A
#
# COMPACT_ATOMS: atom_id res chain seq x y z
N VAL A 1 9.73 8.40 -18.58
CA VAL A 1 8.69 7.42 -18.15
C VAL A 1 8.59 7.49 -16.63
N GLY A 2 7.44 7.90 -16.08
CA GLY A 2 7.31 8.00 -14.62
C GLY A 2 6.21 8.93 -14.12
N GLU A 3 5.88 10.01 -14.84
CA GLU A 3 4.89 10.98 -14.35
C GLU A 3 3.47 10.42 -14.32
N LEU A 4 3.08 9.66 -15.37
CA LEU A 4 1.80 8.96 -15.38
C LEU A 4 1.71 7.91 -14.27
N ALA A 5 2.77 7.13 -14.07
CA ALA A 5 2.80 6.12 -13.02
C ALA A 5 2.76 6.75 -11.61
N ALA A 6 3.42 7.90 -11.42
CA ALA A 6 3.36 8.68 -10.20
C ALA A 6 1.95 9.26 -9.96
N LYS A 7 1.28 9.77 -11.00
CA LYS A 7 -0.12 10.23 -10.92
C LYS A 7 -1.05 9.10 -10.51
N ILE A 8 -0.90 7.91 -11.10
CA ILE A 8 -1.70 6.73 -10.75
C ILE A 8 -1.46 6.29 -9.30
N ARG A 9 -0.21 6.22 -8.84
CA ARG A 9 0.13 5.91 -7.43
C ARG A 9 -0.43 6.93 -6.44
N ALA A 10 -0.51 8.21 -6.83
CA ALA A 10 -1.08 9.27 -6.00
C ALA A 10 -2.61 9.14 -5.80
N VAL A 11 -3.33 8.50 -6.73
CA VAL A 11 -4.79 8.28 -6.60
C VAL A 11 -5.11 7.35 -5.43
N TYR A 12 -4.32 6.29 -5.23
CA TYR A 12 -4.52 5.36 -4.12
C TYR A 12 -3.18 4.82 -3.60
N PRO A 13 -2.50 5.55 -2.71
CA PRO A 13 -1.18 5.14 -2.23
C PRO A 13 -1.27 3.88 -1.36
N PRO A 14 -0.22 3.03 -1.36
CA PRO A 14 -0.18 1.81 -0.56
C PRO A 14 -0.24 2.13 0.94
N GLU A 15 -1.29 1.65 1.59
CA GLU A 15 -1.51 1.84 3.02
C GLU A 15 -0.47 1.07 3.86
N PRO A 16 0.04 1.68 4.94
CA PRO A 16 1.09 1.09 5.76
C PRO A 16 0.64 -0.11 6.61
N TYR A 17 -0.64 -0.49 6.64
CA TYR A 17 -1.11 -1.60 7.49
C TYR A 17 -1.46 -2.84 6.67
N LYS A 18 -2.38 -2.69 5.72
CA LYS A 18 -2.86 -3.79 4.88
C LYS A 18 -2.12 -3.86 3.55
N GLY A 19 -1.23 -2.92 3.25
CA GLY A 19 -0.55 -2.81 1.96
C GLY A 19 -1.51 -2.57 0.80
N LYS A 20 -2.74 -2.12 1.07
CA LYS A 20 -3.76 -1.86 0.06
C LYS A 20 -3.45 -0.55 -0.64
N GLY A 21 -3.35 -0.57 -1.96
CA GLY A 21 -3.01 0.59 -2.77
C GLY A 21 -2.29 0.20 -4.05
N ILE A 22 -1.93 1.22 -4.83
CA ILE A 22 -1.19 1.08 -6.07
C ILE A 22 0.29 1.24 -5.75
N ALA A 23 1.03 0.13 -5.85
CA ALA A 23 2.47 0.08 -5.66
C ALA A 23 3.16 -0.39 -6.94
N TYR A 24 4.46 -0.13 -7.04
CA TYR A 24 5.25 -0.71 -8.12
C TYR A 24 5.50 -2.19 -7.87
N GLU A 25 5.68 -2.97 -8.95
CA GLU A 25 5.84 -4.43 -8.90
C GLU A 25 6.96 -4.89 -7.95
N ASN A 26 8.03 -4.11 -7.84
CA ASN A 26 9.19 -4.40 -6.99
C ASN A 26 9.27 -3.51 -5.72
N GLU A 27 8.19 -2.80 -5.36
CA GLU A 27 8.17 -1.91 -4.19
C GLU A 27 7.93 -2.69 -2.89
N VAL A 28 8.89 -2.63 -1.96
CA VAL A 28 8.73 -3.18 -0.62
C VAL A 28 7.93 -2.22 0.25
N ILE A 29 6.61 -2.44 0.36
CA ILE A 29 5.73 -1.65 1.23
C ILE A 29 6.05 -1.99 2.70
N ARG A 30 6.57 -1.01 3.45
CA ARG A 30 6.80 -1.15 4.90
C ARG A 30 5.48 -1.25 5.64
N ARG A 31 5.04 -2.48 5.91
CA ARG A 31 3.85 -2.75 6.70
C ARG A 31 4.14 -2.56 8.19
N LYS A 32 3.46 -1.62 8.83
CA LYS A 32 3.36 -1.52 10.28
C LYS A 32 2.45 -2.65 10.77
N ALA A 33 2.83 -3.29 11.87
CA ALA A 33 1.92 -4.12 12.63
C ALA A 33 0.74 -3.24 13.07
N GLY A 34 -0.41 -3.40 12.41
CA GLY A 34 -1.66 -2.87 12.95
C GLY A 34 -1.95 -3.55 14.29
N LYS A 35 -2.84 -2.97 15.11
CA LYS A 35 -3.44 -3.69 16.23
C LYS A 35 -4.03 -5.00 15.69
N SER A 36 -3.37 -6.12 15.93
CA SER A 36 -3.96 -7.44 15.75
C SER A 36 -5.06 -7.59 16.79
N GLY A 37 -6.27 -7.16 16.45
CA GLY A 37 -7.45 -7.29 17.30
C GLY A 37 -8.69 -7.16 16.44
N LYS A 38 -9.43 -8.26 16.31
CA LYS A 38 -10.65 -8.47 15.50
C LYS A 38 -10.43 -8.73 14.00
N ALA A 39 -10.35 -10.01 13.63
CA ALA A 39 -11.48 -10.71 13.00
C ALA A 39 -11.05 -12.14 12.63
N GLY A 40 -11.77 -13.14 13.17
CA GLY A 40 -11.67 -14.53 12.76
C GLY A 40 -11.82 -15.51 13.93
N GLY A 41 -13.00 -15.49 14.57
CA GLY A 41 -13.54 -16.66 15.26
C GLY A 41 -14.44 -17.42 14.29
#